data_AF-A0A8T7A8A7-F1
#
_entry.id   AF-A0A8T7A8A7-F1
#
_cell.length_a   1.000
_cell.length_b   1.000
_cell.length_c   1.000
_cell.angle_alpha   90.00
_cell.angle_beta   90.00
_cell.angle_gamma   90.00
#
_symmetry.space_group_name_H-M   'P 1'
#
loop_
_entity.id
_entity.type
_entity.pdbx_description
1 polymer ?
#
loop_
_entity_poly.entity_id
_entity_poly.type
_entity_poly.pdbx_seq_one_letter_code
_entity_poly.pdbx_strand_id
1 'polypeptide(L)'
;IALGMVLGPWGLKWVTDTVLIQDISNIGIIFLLFLLGLSLSPKKLLDLLRQTTIVTIVTSAVFASIGWAIASLAGFATTDAVIVGVACMFSSTIIGLKLLPTTVLHHRHTGEVIISVLLLQDLIAIVVLLAFQAVSSDTNTAFELAKLVVLLPALVGVAWVLQHYVLIKLFLKFDRIQEYVFLLALAWCLGIAQLAHSIGFSYETGAFLAGITVATSPIALFIAESLKPLRDFFLVLFFFTLGAGLDMSQLDSIWLPAILLGGLMLVVKPVVFRFALRKVSETNRLGWETGFRLGQMSEFSLLIVFVALQSALIEPTTVYFVQLATLVTFIGSSYSIVLRYPTPIAVSDRLRRD
;
A
#
# COMPACT_ATOMS: atom_id res chain seq x y z
N ILE A 1 12.83 -3.54 10.02
CA ILE A 1 12.22 -2.86 11.19
C ILE A 1 13.16 -2.89 12.39
N ALA A 2 13.38 -4.04 13.05
CA ALA A 2 14.22 -4.09 14.26
C ALA A 2 15.64 -3.51 14.05
N LEU A 3 16.31 -3.86 12.95
CA LEU A 3 17.60 -3.25 12.59
C LEU A 3 17.53 -1.73 12.40
N GLY A 4 16.41 -1.21 11.88
CA GLY A 4 16.18 0.23 11.76
C GLY A 4 16.06 0.90 13.12
N MET A 5 15.31 0.31 14.05
CA MET A 5 15.18 0.80 15.42
C MET A 5 16.55 0.83 16.13
N VAL A 6 17.37 -0.21 15.93
CA VAL A 6 18.69 -0.33 16.57
C VAL A 6 19.74 0.57 15.91
N LEU A 7 19.81 0.62 14.58
CA LEU A 7 20.88 1.35 13.87
C LEU A 7 20.52 2.80 13.53
N GLY A 8 19.22 3.15 13.60
CA GLY A 8 18.70 4.46 13.28
C GLY A 8 19.05 5.54 14.31
N PRO A 9 18.53 6.77 14.12
CA PRO A 9 18.84 7.94 14.94
C PRO A 9 18.50 7.79 16.43
N TRP A 10 17.52 6.95 16.74
CA TRP A 10 17.03 6.75 18.11
C TRP A 10 17.70 5.56 18.83
N GLY A 11 18.47 4.75 18.11
CA GLY A 11 19.28 3.67 18.67
C GLY A 11 20.76 4.04 18.74
N LEU A 12 21.58 3.36 17.94
CA LEU A 12 23.03 3.51 17.86
C LEU A 12 23.49 4.72 17.04
N LYS A 13 22.59 5.41 16.32
CA LYS A 13 22.90 6.61 15.51
C LYS A 13 23.93 6.37 14.40
N TRP A 14 24.04 5.14 13.89
CA TRP A 14 24.93 4.84 12.76
C TRP A 14 24.36 5.33 11.43
N VAL A 15 23.03 5.39 11.34
CA VAL A 15 22.30 5.90 10.19
C VAL A 15 21.42 7.05 10.65
N THR A 16 21.83 8.28 10.33
CA THR A 16 21.16 9.50 10.80
C THR A 16 20.22 10.12 9.78
N ASP A 17 20.52 9.97 8.48
CA ASP A 17 19.71 10.55 7.41
C ASP A 17 18.57 9.61 7.01
N THR A 18 17.51 9.60 7.83
CA THR A 18 16.34 8.74 7.59
C THR A 18 15.48 9.23 6.44
N VAL A 19 15.50 10.53 6.12
CA VAL A 19 14.71 11.13 5.04
C VAL A 19 15.23 10.65 3.70
N LEU A 20 16.54 10.75 3.47
CA LEU A 20 17.16 10.27 2.23
C LEU A 20 16.88 8.78 1.99
N ILE A 21 16.99 7.96 3.04
CA ILE A 21 16.71 6.52 2.88
C ILE A 21 15.22 6.29 2.65
N GLN A 22 14.33 7.10 3.25
CA GLN A 22 12.89 6.99 3.01
C GLN A 22 12.55 7.30 1.55
N ASP A 23 13.09 8.37 0.98
CA ASP A 23 12.89 8.74 -0.42
C ASP A 23 13.37 7.63 -1.37
N ILE A 24 14.56 7.07 -1.10
CA ILE A 24 15.10 5.93 -1.84
C ILE A 24 14.20 4.70 -1.69
N SER A 25 13.64 4.49 -0.50
CA SER A 25 12.83 3.31 -0.22
C SER A 25 11.46 3.30 -0.91
N ASN A 26 10.89 4.49 -1.19
CA ASN A 26 9.64 4.63 -1.94
C ASN A 26 9.75 4.01 -3.35
N ILE A 27 10.95 4.03 -3.94
CA ILE A 27 11.22 3.36 -5.23
C ILE A 27 10.91 1.85 -5.17
N GLY A 28 11.10 1.21 -4.01
CA GLY A 28 10.76 -0.21 -3.83
C GLY A 28 9.27 -0.49 -3.92
N ILE A 29 8.45 0.46 -3.45
CA ILE A 29 6.99 0.38 -3.52
C ILE A 29 6.51 0.58 -4.96
N ILE A 30 7.09 1.56 -5.65
CA ILE A 30 6.88 1.81 -7.09
C ILE A 30 7.13 0.52 -7.88
N PHE A 31 8.29 -0.13 -7.69
CA PHE A 31 8.58 -1.38 -8.38
C PHE A 31 7.66 -2.54 -7.96
N LEU A 32 7.29 -2.64 -6.68
CA LEU A 32 6.36 -3.66 -6.22
C LEU A 32 5.02 -3.56 -6.96
N LEU A 33 4.46 -2.36 -7.05
CA LEU A 33 3.18 -2.10 -7.67
C LEU A 33 3.23 -2.18 -9.19
N PHE A 34 4.34 -1.79 -9.81
CA PHE A 34 4.55 -2.02 -11.23
C PHE A 34 4.55 -3.52 -11.57
N LEU A 35 5.33 -4.31 -10.83
CA LEU A 35 5.40 -5.76 -11.00
C LEU A 35 4.04 -6.44 -10.79
N LEU A 36 3.27 -5.93 -9.84
CA LEU A 36 1.90 -6.35 -9.63
C LEU A 36 0.99 -6.01 -10.81
N GLY A 37 1.09 -4.78 -11.33
CA GLY A 37 0.32 -4.32 -12.48
C GLY A 37 0.56 -5.19 -13.71
N LEU A 38 1.81 -5.63 -13.95
CA LEU A 38 2.17 -6.56 -15.04
C LEU A 38 1.43 -7.91 -14.96
N SER A 39 0.95 -8.27 -13.77
CA SER A 39 0.33 -9.56 -13.49
C SER A 39 -1.20 -9.54 -13.63
N LEU A 40 -1.79 -8.36 -13.85
CA LEU A 40 -3.25 -8.18 -13.87
C LEU A 40 -3.73 -7.73 -15.25
N SER A 41 -4.74 -8.44 -15.77
CA SER A 41 -5.41 -8.02 -17.00
C SER A 41 -6.39 -6.86 -16.75
N PRO A 42 -6.44 -5.84 -17.64
CA PRO A 42 -7.30 -4.66 -17.45
C PRO A 42 -8.79 -4.98 -17.29
N LYS A 43 -9.32 -5.93 -18.08
CA LYS A 43 -10.74 -6.31 -18.05
C LYS A 43 -11.12 -6.90 -16.70
N LYS A 44 -10.28 -7.80 -16.19
CA LYS A 44 -10.51 -8.49 -14.92
C LYS A 44 -10.47 -7.51 -13.75
N LEU A 45 -9.56 -6.54 -13.78
CA LEU A 45 -9.51 -5.48 -12.77
C LEU A 45 -10.83 -4.69 -12.69
N LEU A 46 -11.42 -4.30 -13.82
CA LEU A 46 -12.68 -3.54 -13.81
C LEU A 46 -13.84 -4.32 -13.17
N ASP A 47 -13.94 -5.61 -13.47
CA ASP A 47 -14.96 -6.48 -12.88
C ASP A 47 -14.77 -6.63 -11.37
N LEU A 48 -13.52 -6.80 -10.92
CA LEU A 48 -13.18 -6.94 -9.51
C LEU A 48 -13.41 -5.64 -8.74
N LEU A 49 -13.02 -4.49 -9.29
CA LEU A 49 -13.27 -3.18 -8.68
C LEU A 49 -14.77 -3.01 -8.41
N ARG A 50 -15.63 -3.31 -9.37
CA ARG A 50 -17.09 -3.25 -9.19
C ARG A 50 -17.58 -4.16 -8.05
N GLN A 51 -17.04 -5.37 -7.95
CA GLN A 51 -17.42 -6.33 -6.90
C GLN A 51 -16.91 -5.92 -5.51
N THR A 52 -15.72 -5.33 -5.43
CA THR A 52 -15.07 -5.00 -4.15
C THR A 52 -15.40 -3.60 -3.64
N THR A 53 -15.93 -2.68 -4.45
CA THR A 53 -16.25 -1.29 -4.02
C THR A 53 -17.05 -1.23 -2.72
N ILE A 54 -18.19 -1.93 -2.66
CA ILE A 54 -19.05 -1.91 -1.47
C ILE A 54 -18.33 -2.53 -0.27
N VAL A 55 -17.61 -3.63 -0.49
CA VAL A 55 -16.82 -4.28 0.57
C VAL A 55 -15.81 -3.29 1.13
N THR A 56 -15.00 -2.66 0.27
CA THR A 56 -13.97 -1.72 0.68
C THR A 56 -14.57 -0.56 1.47
N ILE A 57 -15.61 0.10 0.96
CA ILE A 57 -16.26 1.24 1.64
C ILE A 57 -16.77 0.83 3.03
N VAL A 58 -17.49 -0.28 3.13
CA VAL A 58 -18.05 -0.75 4.40
C VAL A 58 -16.95 -1.12 5.37
N THR A 59 -15.95 -1.89 4.95
CA THR A 59 -14.84 -2.29 5.83
C THR A 59 -14.02 -1.09 6.29
N SER A 60 -13.74 -0.13 5.41
CA SER A 60 -13.03 1.09 5.76
C SER A 60 -13.82 1.93 6.77
N ALA A 61 -15.14 2.10 6.60
CA ALA A 61 -15.98 2.81 7.57
C ALA A 61 -15.99 2.12 8.95
N VAL A 62 -16.01 0.79 8.98
CA VAL A 62 -15.93 0.01 10.23
C VAL A 62 -14.57 0.19 10.89
N PHE A 63 -13.46 0.12 10.15
CA PHE A 63 -12.13 0.32 10.73
C PHE A 63 -11.91 1.76 11.19
N ALA A 64 -12.48 2.73 10.48
CA ALA A 64 -12.46 4.13 10.88
C ALA A 64 -13.18 4.36 12.22
N SER A 65 -14.39 3.83 12.35
CA SER A 65 -15.16 3.98 13.59
C SER A 65 -14.49 3.30 14.79
N ILE A 66 -13.90 2.12 14.58
CA ILE A 66 -13.17 1.40 15.63
C ILE A 66 -11.88 2.13 16.01
N GLY A 67 -11.10 2.61 15.03
CA GLY A 67 -9.88 3.38 15.28
C GLY A 67 -10.16 4.68 16.02
N TRP A 68 -11.22 5.40 15.62
CA TRP A 68 -11.71 6.59 16.31
C TRP A 68 -12.09 6.29 17.76
N ALA A 69 -12.89 5.25 18.00
CA ALA A 69 -13.32 4.88 19.35
C ALA A 69 -12.12 4.56 20.26
N ILE A 70 -11.12 3.82 19.76
CA ILE A 70 -9.92 3.48 20.53
C ILE A 70 -9.10 4.73 20.85
N ALA A 71 -8.92 5.62 19.87
CA ALA A 71 -8.19 6.87 20.10
C ALA A 71 -8.90 7.80 21.09
N SER A 72 -10.23 7.92 21.01
CA SER A 72 -11.01 8.68 21.99
C SER A 72 -10.89 8.09 23.40
N LEU A 73 -10.90 6.76 23.54
CA LEU A 73 -10.68 6.08 24.82
C LEU A 73 -9.25 6.26 25.36
N ALA A 74 -8.28 6.45 24.47
CA ALA A 74 -6.89 6.76 24.82
C ALA A 74 -6.68 8.24 25.21
N GLY A 75 -7.73 9.08 25.17
CA GLY A 75 -7.68 10.47 25.62
C GLY A 75 -7.27 11.48 24.54
N PHE A 76 -7.18 11.08 23.27
CA PHE A 76 -6.91 12.00 22.17
C PHE A 76 -8.07 12.97 21.94
N ALA A 77 -7.75 14.19 21.50
CA ALA A 77 -8.73 15.16 21.06
C ALA A 77 -9.59 14.58 19.91
N THR A 78 -10.81 15.12 19.73
CA THR A 78 -11.75 14.59 18.72
C THR A 78 -11.16 14.59 17.31
N THR A 79 -10.43 15.63 16.93
CA THR A 79 -9.79 15.74 15.60
C THR A 79 -8.72 14.66 15.40
N ASP A 80 -7.81 14.53 16.38
CA ASP A 80 -6.78 13.49 16.42
C ASP A 80 -7.39 12.09 16.35
N ALA A 81 -8.44 11.83 17.14
CA ALA A 81 -9.12 10.55 17.12
C ALA A 81 -9.75 10.23 15.76
N VAL A 82 -10.36 11.22 15.09
CA VAL A 82 -10.93 11.05 13.75
C VAL A 82 -9.82 10.69 12.76
N ILE A 83 -8.67 11.36 12.84
CA ILE A 83 -7.53 11.13 11.95
C ILE A 83 -6.88 9.76 12.21
N VAL A 84 -6.81 9.30 13.46
CA VAL A 84 -6.45 7.91 13.79
C VAL A 84 -7.43 6.94 13.14
N GLY A 85 -8.73 7.19 13.28
CA GLY A 85 -9.77 6.38 12.64
C GLY A 85 -9.53 6.26 11.14
N VAL A 86 -9.38 7.39 10.47
CA VAL A 86 -9.08 7.44 9.04
C VAL A 86 -7.81 6.65 8.72
N ALA A 87 -6.73 6.81 9.48
CA ALA A 87 -5.49 6.06 9.29
C ALA A 87 -5.68 4.54 9.43
N CYS A 88 -6.62 4.07 10.27
CA CYS A 88 -6.91 2.65 10.45
C CYS A 88 -7.64 1.98 9.27
N MET A 89 -8.23 2.77 8.36
CA MET A 89 -8.94 2.27 7.17
C MET A 89 -8.02 1.43 6.28
N PHE A 90 -6.77 1.87 6.12
CA PHE A 90 -5.86 1.38 5.08
C PHE A 90 -5.13 0.12 5.50
N SER A 91 -4.88 -0.76 4.54
CA SER A 91 -4.12 -2.00 4.73
C SER A 91 -2.82 -1.94 3.92
N SER A 92 -1.71 -2.48 4.46
CA SER A 92 -0.43 -2.43 3.75
C SER A 92 -0.44 -3.35 2.53
N THR A 93 -0.23 -2.73 1.37
CA THR A 93 -0.05 -3.38 0.09
C THR A 93 1.20 -4.27 0.07
N ILE A 94 2.28 -3.79 0.68
CA ILE A 94 3.56 -4.50 0.74
C ILE A 94 3.41 -5.84 1.46
N ILE A 95 2.86 -5.84 2.68
CA ILE A 95 2.73 -7.08 3.48
C ILE A 95 1.67 -8.00 2.89
N GLY A 96 0.54 -7.43 2.43
CA GLY A 96 -0.57 -8.22 1.88
C GLY A 96 -0.19 -8.98 0.62
N LEU A 97 0.65 -8.38 -0.24
CA LEU A 97 1.00 -8.95 -1.54
C LEU A 97 2.37 -9.65 -1.56
N LYS A 98 3.40 -9.14 -0.86
CA LYS A 98 4.73 -9.78 -0.87
C LYS A 98 4.72 -11.16 -0.21
N LEU A 99 3.87 -11.35 0.79
CA LEU A 99 3.69 -12.65 1.45
C LEU A 99 2.72 -13.58 0.69
N LEU A 100 2.21 -13.15 -0.47
CA LEU A 100 1.36 -13.96 -1.32
C LEU A 100 2.24 -14.81 -2.25
N PRO A 101 2.01 -16.13 -2.36
CA PRO A 101 2.68 -16.96 -3.35
C PRO A 101 2.39 -16.43 -4.76
N THR A 102 3.38 -16.49 -5.65
CA THR A 102 3.22 -15.99 -7.02
C THR A 102 2.09 -16.73 -7.74
N THR A 103 1.97 -18.04 -7.54
CA THR A 103 0.85 -18.86 -8.05
C THR A 103 -0.54 -18.39 -7.62
N VAL A 104 -0.69 -17.88 -6.39
CA VAL A 104 -1.98 -17.34 -5.89
C VAL A 104 -2.20 -15.92 -6.41
N LEU A 105 -1.13 -15.16 -6.62
CA LEU A 105 -1.17 -13.81 -7.20
C LEU A 105 -1.60 -13.86 -8.68
N HIS A 106 -1.17 -14.88 -9.42
CA HIS A 106 -1.39 -15.01 -10.86
C HIS A 106 -2.62 -15.86 -11.24
N HIS A 107 -3.08 -16.77 -10.37
CA HIS A 107 -4.08 -17.78 -10.76
C HIS A 107 -5.26 -17.93 -9.80
N ARG A 108 -5.37 -17.14 -8.73
CA ARG A 108 -6.50 -17.23 -7.80
C ARG A 108 -7.21 -15.90 -7.61
N HIS A 109 -8.54 -15.97 -7.65
CA HIS A 109 -9.48 -14.90 -7.34
C HIS A 109 -9.15 -14.16 -6.02
N THR A 110 -8.53 -14.85 -5.06
CA THR A 110 -8.08 -14.28 -3.78
C THR A 110 -7.07 -13.14 -3.93
N GLY A 111 -6.02 -13.31 -4.75
CA GLY A 111 -5.00 -12.28 -4.95
C GLY A 111 -5.60 -11.05 -5.62
N GLU A 112 -6.42 -11.30 -6.62
CA GLU A 112 -7.19 -10.30 -7.36
C GLU A 112 -8.14 -9.45 -6.49
N VAL A 113 -8.90 -10.09 -5.60
CA VAL A 113 -9.75 -9.40 -4.64
C VAL A 113 -8.93 -8.54 -3.67
N ILE A 114 -7.81 -9.06 -3.16
CA ILE A 114 -6.90 -8.30 -2.28
C ILE A 114 -6.41 -7.04 -2.99
N ILE A 115 -5.92 -7.17 -4.22
CA ILE A 115 -5.41 -6.03 -5.00
C ILE A 115 -6.51 -5.00 -5.25
N SER A 116 -7.71 -5.45 -5.62
CA SER A 116 -8.83 -4.56 -5.89
C SER A 116 -9.27 -3.78 -4.64
N VAL A 117 -9.26 -4.42 -3.47
CA VAL A 117 -9.50 -3.74 -2.19
C VAL A 117 -8.42 -2.71 -1.91
N LEU A 118 -7.13 -3.08 -2.05
CA LEU A 118 -6.01 -2.17 -1.78
C LEU A 118 -6.01 -0.94 -2.70
N LEU A 119 -6.26 -1.11 -4.00
CA LEU A 119 -6.35 0.02 -4.94
C LEU A 119 -7.49 0.98 -4.60
N LEU A 120 -8.66 0.44 -4.23
CA LEU A 120 -9.78 1.27 -3.78
C LEU A 120 -9.45 1.99 -2.48
N GLN A 121 -8.70 1.35 -1.57
CA GLN A 121 -8.21 2.00 -0.36
C GLN A 121 -7.25 3.15 -0.70
N ASP A 122 -6.33 2.97 -1.64
CA ASP A 122 -5.41 4.04 -2.07
C ASP A 122 -6.18 5.23 -2.69
N LEU A 123 -7.23 4.97 -3.47
CA LEU A 123 -8.10 6.04 -3.98
C LEU A 123 -8.83 6.78 -2.85
N ILE A 124 -9.32 6.06 -1.85
CA ILE A 124 -9.92 6.67 -0.65
C ILE A 124 -8.88 7.51 0.09
N ALA A 125 -7.63 7.06 0.18
CA ALA A 125 -6.55 7.82 0.82
C ALA A 125 -6.32 9.16 0.11
N ILE A 126 -6.30 9.18 -1.22
CA ILE A 126 -6.15 10.42 -2.01
C ILE A 126 -7.32 11.37 -1.74
N VAL A 127 -8.56 10.86 -1.72
CA VAL A 127 -9.74 11.67 -1.40
C VAL A 127 -9.63 12.30 -0.01
N VAL A 128 -9.16 11.52 0.99
CA VAL A 128 -8.90 12.02 2.34
C VAL A 128 -7.83 13.12 2.36
N LEU A 129 -6.71 12.92 1.65
CA LEU A 129 -5.62 13.90 1.60
C LEU A 129 -6.06 15.22 0.97
N LEU A 130 -6.85 15.17 -0.10
CA LEU A 130 -7.44 16.35 -0.71
C LEU A 130 -8.43 17.05 0.23
N ALA A 131 -9.22 16.28 0.99
CA ALA A 131 -10.11 16.85 1.98
C ALA A 131 -9.34 17.64 3.05
N PHE A 132 -8.18 17.16 3.50
CA PHE A 132 -7.32 17.89 4.44
C PHE A 132 -6.78 19.19 3.84
N GLN A 133 -6.30 19.14 2.59
CA GLN A 133 -5.81 20.34 1.89
C GLN A 133 -6.91 21.39 1.72
N ALA A 134 -8.13 20.97 1.43
CA ALA A 134 -9.23 21.90 1.25
C ALA A 134 -9.66 22.58 2.55
N VAL A 135 -9.58 21.88 3.69
CA VAL A 135 -9.75 22.50 5.01
C VAL A 135 -8.66 23.55 5.27
N SER A 136 -7.44 23.34 4.78
CA SER A 136 -6.33 24.27 5.01
C SER A 136 -6.23 25.44 4.02
N SER A 137 -6.79 25.34 2.81
CA SER A 137 -6.48 26.25 1.69
C SER A 137 -7.68 26.92 1.03
N ASP A 138 -8.87 26.84 1.65
CA ASP A 138 -10.12 27.44 1.15
C ASP A 138 -10.43 27.09 -0.34
N THR A 139 -9.98 25.91 -0.76
CA THR A 139 -10.16 25.41 -2.13
C THR A 139 -11.51 24.71 -2.27
N ASN A 140 -12.10 24.79 -3.47
CA ASN A 140 -13.37 24.13 -3.74
C ASN A 140 -13.17 22.60 -3.84
N THR A 141 -13.44 21.88 -2.74
CA THR A 141 -13.37 20.41 -2.64
C THR A 141 -14.08 19.71 -3.79
N ALA A 142 -15.25 20.19 -4.20
CA ALA A 142 -16.03 19.57 -5.27
C ALA A 142 -15.31 19.64 -6.62
N PHE A 143 -14.58 20.74 -6.88
CA PHE A 143 -13.79 20.89 -8.10
C PHE A 143 -12.60 19.93 -8.13
N GLU A 144 -11.83 19.82 -7.04
CA GLU A 144 -10.69 18.90 -6.97
C GLU A 144 -11.12 17.43 -7.02
N LEU A 145 -12.26 17.07 -6.40
CA LEU A 145 -12.83 15.72 -6.53
C LEU A 145 -13.31 15.44 -7.96
N ALA A 146 -14.00 16.39 -8.60
CA ALA A 146 -14.43 16.25 -9.99
C ALA A 146 -13.23 16.10 -10.94
N LYS A 147 -12.15 16.84 -10.68
CA LYS A 147 -10.89 16.74 -11.42
C LYS A 147 -10.31 15.33 -11.31
N LEU A 148 -10.21 14.74 -10.11
CA LEU A 148 -9.72 13.35 -9.96
C LEU A 148 -10.51 12.32 -10.77
N VAL A 149 -11.84 12.43 -10.78
CA VAL A 149 -12.73 11.51 -11.51
C VAL A 149 -12.46 11.55 -13.02
N VAL A 150 -12.11 12.71 -13.56
CA VAL A 150 -11.74 12.88 -14.98
C VAL A 150 -10.30 12.46 -15.25
N LEU A 151 -9.41 12.78 -14.31
CA LEU A 151 -7.98 12.70 -14.49
C LEU A 151 -7.45 11.26 -14.41
N LEU A 152 -8.04 10.40 -13.59
CA LEU A 152 -7.62 9.00 -13.51
C LEU A 152 -7.88 8.24 -14.82
N PRO A 153 -9.09 8.29 -15.43
CA PRO A 153 -9.31 7.76 -16.77
C PRO A 153 -8.43 8.42 -17.84
N ALA A 154 -8.16 9.73 -17.74
CA ALA A 154 -7.28 10.42 -18.66
C ALA A 154 -5.83 9.90 -18.56
N LEU A 155 -5.31 9.68 -17.36
CA LEU A 155 -3.99 9.09 -17.13
C LEU A 155 -3.92 7.67 -17.70
N VAL A 156 -4.95 6.85 -17.49
CA VAL A 156 -5.06 5.51 -18.10
C VAL A 156 -5.05 5.60 -19.62
N GLY A 157 -5.81 6.53 -20.19
CA GLY A 157 -5.87 6.75 -21.64
C GLY A 157 -4.52 7.20 -22.21
N VAL A 158 -3.86 8.16 -21.58
CA VAL A 158 -2.52 8.63 -21.96
C VAL A 158 -1.49 7.52 -21.86
N ALA A 159 -1.49 6.76 -20.76
CA ALA A 159 -0.59 5.62 -20.57
C ALA A 159 -0.85 4.55 -21.64
N TRP A 160 -2.11 4.27 -21.98
CA TRP A 160 -2.45 3.32 -23.04
C TRP A 160 -2.01 3.80 -24.43
N VAL A 161 -2.23 5.07 -24.77
CA VAL A 161 -1.78 5.68 -26.03
C VAL A 161 -0.25 5.65 -26.12
N LEU A 162 0.45 6.11 -25.10
CA LEU A 162 1.91 6.10 -25.07
C LEU A 162 2.47 4.68 -25.14
N GLN A 163 1.83 3.72 -24.47
CA GLN A 163 2.23 2.31 -24.53
C GLN A 163 2.09 1.76 -25.96
N HIS A 164 0.96 2.03 -26.62
CA HIS A 164 0.68 1.50 -27.96
C HIS A 164 1.55 2.14 -29.05
N TYR A 165 1.70 3.47 -29.03
CA TYR A 165 2.39 4.20 -30.09
C TYR A 165 3.89 4.36 -29.89
N VAL A 166 4.37 4.37 -28.64
CA VAL A 166 5.78 4.61 -28.31
C VAL A 166 6.41 3.32 -27.80
N LEU A 167 5.90 2.78 -26.69
CA LEU A 167 6.56 1.71 -25.96
C LEU A 167 6.66 0.41 -26.79
N ILE A 168 5.57 -0.05 -27.40
CA ILE A 168 5.59 -1.26 -28.24
C ILE A 168 6.55 -1.10 -29.43
N LYS A 169 6.58 0.07 -30.08
CA LYS A 169 7.50 0.30 -31.21
C LYS A 169 8.96 0.27 -30.76
N LEU A 170 9.25 0.82 -29.58
CA LEU A 170 10.59 0.79 -29.01
C LEU A 170 10.98 -0.64 -28.62
N PHE A 171 10.08 -1.42 -28.00
CA PHE A 171 10.35 -2.82 -27.72
C PHE A 171 10.67 -3.60 -29.00
N LEU A 172 9.84 -3.51 -30.04
CA LEU A 172 10.09 -4.19 -31.32
C LEU A 172 11.43 -3.77 -31.97
N LYS A 173 11.86 -2.52 -31.78
CA LYS A 173 13.14 -2.02 -32.30
C LYS A 173 14.34 -2.53 -31.51
N PHE A 174 14.19 -2.69 -30.19
CA PHE A 174 15.28 -3.00 -29.26
C PHE A 174 15.24 -4.42 -28.67
N ASP A 175 14.33 -5.29 -29.13
CA ASP A 175 14.09 -6.64 -28.59
C ASP A 175 15.29 -7.60 -28.71
N ARG A 176 16.35 -7.21 -29.43
CA ARG A 176 17.55 -8.05 -29.58
C ARG A 176 18.43 -8.08 -28.34
N ILE A 177 18.37 -7.05 -27.49
CA ILE A 177 19.26 -6.89 -26.32
C ILE A 177 18.39 -6.70 -25.09
N GLN A 178 18.49 -7.65 -24.15
CA GLN A 178 17.67 -7.74 -22.94
C GLN A 178 17.80 -6.49 -22.05
N GLU A 179 18.99 -5.90 -22.01
CA GLU A 179 19.31 -4.69 -21.26
C GLU A 179 18.51 -3.48 -21.74
N TYR A 180 18.19 -3.38 -23.02
CA TYR A 180 17.34 -2.30 -23.52
C TYR A 180 15.89 -2.47 -23.11
N VAL A 181 15.38 -3.71 -23.12
CA VAL A 181 14.03 -4.02 -22.63
C VAL A 181 13.91 -3.67 -21.16
N PHE A 182 14.93 -3.99 -20.36
CA PHE A 182 15.02 -3.61 -18.95
C PHE A 182 15.00 -2.09 -18.75
N LEU A 183 15.87 -1.35 -19.44
CA LEU A 183 15.93 0.11 -19.33
C LEU A 183 14.62 0.77 -19.79
N LEU A 184 13.98 0.26 -20.84
CA LEU A 184 12.71 0.77 -21.34
C LEU A 184 11.59 0.53 -20.33
N ALA A 185 11.53 -0.65 -19.72
CA ALA A 185 10.55 -0.97 -18.69
C ALA A 185 10.74 -0.09 -17.44
N LEU A 186 11.98 0.17 -17.04
CA LEU A 186 12.30 1.06 -15.93
C LEU A 186 11.87 2.51 -16.25
N ALA A 187 12.22 3.01 -17.44
CA ALA A 187 11.81 4.33 -17.90
C ALA A 187 10.28 4.47 -17.99
N TRP A 188 9.59 3.43 -18.44
CA TRP A 188 8.13 3.38 -18.50
C TRP A 188 7.50 3.44 -17.10
N CYS A 189 7.96 2.58 -16.19
CA CYS A 189 7.50 2.52 -14.81
C CYS A 189 7.66 3.87 -14.11
N LEU A 190 8.88 4.42 -14.08
CA LEU A 190 9.17 5.69 -13.41
C LEU A 190 8.53 6.88 -14.13
N GLY A 191 8.49 6.85 -15.46
CA GLY A 191 7.90 7.93 -16.26
C GLY A 191 6.39 8.09 -16.02
N ILE A 192 5.64 6.99 -16.03
CA ILE A 192 4.21 7.02 -15.73
C ILE A 192 3.96 7.31 -14.24
N ALA A 193 4.79 6.79 -13.32
CA ALA A 193 4.71 7.14 -11.90
C ALA A 193 4.89 8.65 -11.66
N GLN A 194 5.90 9.26 -12.30
CA GLN A 194 6.13 10.70 -12.23
C GLN A 194 5.00 11.51 -12.88
N LEU A 195 4.46 11.04 -14.02
CA LEU A 195 3.30 11.66 -14.64
C LEU A 195 2.04 11.56 -13.77
N ALA A 196 1.84 10.47 -13.04
CA ALA A 196 0.73 10.36 -12.09
C ALA A 196 0.90 11.36 -10.95
N HIS A 197 2.12 11.45 -10.39
CA HIS A 197 2.44 12.35 -9.29
C HIS A 197 2.26 13.82 -9.65
N SER A 198 2.70 14.24 -10.85
CA SER A 198 2.57 15.63 -11.28
C SER A 198 1.13 16.13 -11.40
N ILE A 199 0.16 15.21 -11.50
CA ILE A 199 -1.25 15.55 -11.59
C ILE A 199 -2.02 15.22 -10.29
N GLY A 200 -1.31 14.88 -9.21
CA GLY A 200 -1.86 14.75 -7.85
C GLY A 200 -2.19 13.33 -7.39
N PHE A 201 -1.84 12.30 -8.20
CA PHE A 201 -1.92 10.91 -7.76
C PHE A 201 -0.64 10.49 -7.01
N SER A 202 -0.66 9.29 -6.42
CA SER A 202 0.52 8.71 -5.78
C SER A 202 1.45 8.06 -6.81
N TYR A 203 2.75 8.00 -6.54
CA TYR A 203 3.72 7.32 -7.42
C TYR A 203 3.33 5.86 -7.63
N GLU A 204 2.82 5.25 -6.57
CA GLU A 204 2.28 3.91 -6.43
C GLU A 204 1.19 3.61 -7.46
N THR A 205 0.16 4.47 -7.53
CA THR A 205 -0.93 4.32 -8.50
C THR A 205 -0.44 4.45 -9.93
N GLY A 206 0.47 5.40 -10.21
CA GLY A 206 1.07 5.54 -11.53
C GLY A 206 1.89 4.32 -11.94
N ALA A 207 2.73 3.80 -11.05
CA ALA A 207 3.51 2.59 -11.27
C ALA A 207 2.61 1.37 -11.54
N PHE A 208 1.55 1.22 -10.76
CA PHE A 208 0.56 0.17 -10.95
C PHE A 208 -0.12 0.25 -12.32
N LEU A 209 -0.58 1.44 -12.73
CA LEU A 209 -1.17 1.68 -14.05
C LEU A 209 -0.17 1.40 -15.17
N ALA A 210 1.09 1.81 -15.01
CA ALA A 210 2.16 1.51 -15.95
C ALA A 210 2.31 0.01 -16.15
N GLY A 211 2.25 -0.78 -15.08
CA GLY A 211 2.30 -2.24 -15.14
C GLY A 211 1.12 -2.82 -15.91
N ILE A 212 -0.10 -2.36 -15.65
CA ILE A 212 -1.32 -2.84 -16.34
C ILE A 212 -1.23 -2.63 -17.84
N THR A 213 -0.70 -1.50 -18.30
CA THR A 213 -0.59 -1.23 -19.74
C THR A 213 0.34 -2.22 -20.46
N VAL A 214 1.28 -2.84 -19.75
CA VAL A 214 2.24 -3.79 -20.31
C VAL A 214 1.87 -5.24 -19.98
N ALA A 215 0.91 -5.48 -19.10
CA ALA A 215 0.53 -6.80 -18.60
C ALA A 215 0.13 -7.82 -19.69
N THR A 216 -0.44 -7.36 -20.80
CA THR A 216 -0.83 -8.23 -21.93
C THR A 216 0.29 -8.46 -22.95
N SER A 217 1.48 -7.91 -22.72
CA SER A 217 2.62 -8.00 -23.63
C SER A 217 3.40 -9.30 -23.42
N PRO A 218 3.93 -9.96 -24.48
CA PRO A 218 4.74 -11.18 -24.35
C PRO A 218 5.99 -11.03 -23.45
N ILE A 219 6.53 -9.81 -23.37
CA ILE A 219 7.72 -9.48 -22.58
C ILE A 219 7.41 -9.18 -21.10
N ALA A 220 6.15 -9.20 -20.67
CA ALA A 220 5.76 -8.87 -19.30
C ALA A 220 6.45 -9.77 -18.26
N LEU A 221 6.58 -11.07 -18.55
CA LEU A 221 7.27 -12.02 -17.67
C LEU A 221 8.75 -11.68 -17.51
N PHE A 222 9.43 -11.38 -18.62
CA PHE A 222 10.84 -10.99 -18.61
C PHE A 222 11.07 -9.71 -17.80
N ILE A 223 10.22 -8.70 -18.00
CA ILE A 223 10.25 -7.46 -17.21
C ILE A 223 10.05 -7.77 -15.73
N ALA A 224 9.11 -8.67 -15.42
CA ALA A 224 8.79 -9.03 -14.05
C ALA A 224 9.98 -9.68 -13.32
N GLU A 225 10.65 -10.62 -13.98
CA GLU A 225 11.84 -11.29 -13.45
C GLU A 225 13.02 -10.33 -13.31
N SER A 226 13.22 -9.44 -14.28
CA SER A 226 14.36 -8.52 -14.32
C SER A 226 14.30 -7.43 -13.26
N LEU A 227 13.10 -6.92 -12.93
CA LEU A 227 12.92 -5.87 -11.92
C LEU A 227 12.71 -6.42 -10.50
N LYS A 228 12.51 -7.73 -10.34
CA LYS A 228 12.32 -8.40 -9.04
C LYS A 228 13.46 -8.10 -8.05
N PRO A 229 14.76 -8.14 -8.42
CA PRO A 229 15.84 -7.83 -7.49
C PRO A 229 15.84 -6.37 -7.02
N LEU A 230 15.52 -5.42 -7.92
CA LEU A 230 15.42 -4.00 -7.54
C LEU A 230 14.31 -3.77 -6.52
N ARG A 231 13.13 -4.32 -6.78
CA ARG A 231 12.02 -4.31 -5.83
C ARG A 231 12.48 -4.82 -4.46
N ASP A 232 13.08 -6.01 -4.42
CA ASP A 232 13.44 -6.65 -3.16
C ASP A 232 14.51 -5.87 -2.39
N PHE A 233 15.50 -5.30 -3.09
CA PHE A 233 16.51 -4.41 -2.52
C PHE A 233 15.89 -3.18 -1.85
N PHE A 234 15.08 -2.40 -2.58
CA PHE A 234 14.50 -1.17 -2.03
C PHE A 234 13.44 -1.42 -0.96
N LEU A 235 12.68 -2.53 -1.03
CA LEU A 235 11.73 -2.90 0.02
C LEU A 235 12.40 -3.21 1.36
N VAL A 236 13.64 -3.72 1.36
CA VAL A 236 14.39 -3.91 2.61
C VAL A 236 14.71 -2.55 3.25
N LEU A 237 15.09 -1.56 2.44
CA LEU A 237 15.33 -0.19 2.91
C LEU A 237 14.05 0.44 3.47
N PHE A 238 12.89 0.19 2.85
CA PHE A 238 11.60 0.68 3.35
C PHE A 238 11.28 0.17 4.77
N PHE A 239 11.40 -1.13 5.00
CA PHE A 239 11.19 -1.68 6.34
C PHE A 239 12.28 -1.26 7.33
N PHE A 240 13.47 -0.90 6.85
CA PHE A 240 14.52 -0.31 7.69
C PHE A 240 14.13 1.11 8.13
N THR A 241 13.75 1.99 7.20
CA THR A 241 13.40 3.39 7.49
C THR A 241 12.20 3.52 8.39
N LEU A 242 11.18 2.69 8.20
CA LEU A 242 10.03 2.64 9.11
C LEU A 242 10.44 2.37 10.57
N GLY A 243 11.42 1.49 10.77
CA GLY A 243 11.96 1.22 12.11
C GLY A 243 12.86 2.34 12.63
N ALA A 244 13.68 2.93 11.76
CA ALA A 244 14.59 4.02 12.10
C ALA A 244 13.87 5.33 12.43
N GLY A 245 12.71 5.58 11.81
CA GLY A 245 11.90 6.76 12.05
C GLY A 245 11.09 6.72 13.35
N LEU A 246 11.12 5.62 14.11
CA LEU A 246 10.39 5.52 15.38
C LEU A 246 11.21 6.18 16.50
N ASP A 247 10.73 7.32 16.99
CA ASP A 247 11.30 8.00 18.15
C ASP A 247 10.87 7.31 19.44
N MET A 248 11.81 6.60 20.07
CA MET A 248 11.55 5.87 21.32
C MET A 248 11.30 6.80 22.52
N SER A 249 11.77 8.06 22.48
CA SER A 249 11.64 9.00 23.59
C SER A 249 10.21 9.55 23.74
N GLN A 250 9.42 9.48 22.68
CA GLN A 250 8.04 9.99 22.65
C GLN A 250 6.99 8.91 22.97
N LEU A 251 7.42 7.69 23.30
CA LEU A 251 6.52 6.54 23.45
C LEU A 251 5.99 6.32 24.87
N ASP A 252 6.62 6.90 25.90
CA ASP A 252 6.35 6.55 27.31
C ASP A 252 4.89 6.68 27.73
N SER A 253 4.15 7.64 27.17
CA SER A 253 2.73 7.87 27.47
C SER A 253 1.77 7.13 26.52
N ILE A 254 2.22 6.72 25.34
CA ILE A 254 1.36 6.22 24.24
C ILE A 254 1.60 4.76 23.86
N TRP A 255 2.67 4.13 24.36
CA TRP A 255 3.06 2.78 23.94
C TRP A 255 1.97 1.74 24.18
N LEU A 256 1.33 1.78 25.35
CA LEU A 256 0.31 0.80 25.72
C LEU A 256 -0.96 0.98 24.88
N PRO A 257 -1.56 2.19 24.78
CA PRO A 257 -2.64 2.45 23.85
C PRO A 257 -2.32 2.06 22.40
N ALA A 258 -1.11 2.33 21.91
CA ALA A 258 -0.74 2.06 20.51
C ALA A 258 -0.63 0.56 20.23
N ILE A 259 -0.06 -0.21 21.16
CA ILE A 259 -0.02 -1.68 21.07
C ILE A 259 -1.44 -2.25 21.11
N LEU A 260 -2.32 -1.69 21.95
CA LEU A 260 -3.73 -2.10 22.01
C LEU A 260 -4.45 -1.82 20.69
N LEU A 261 -4.26 -0.64 20.10
CA LEU A 261 -4.81 -0.31 18.78
C LEU A 261 -4.32 -1.29 17.71
N GLY A 262 -3.00 -1.49 17.61
CA GLY A 262 -2.41 -2.39 16.62
C GLY A 262 -2.85 -3.84 16.80
N GLY A 263 -2.82 -4.34 18.05
CA GLY A 263 -3.26 -5.69 18.39
C GLY A 263 -4.74 -5.91 18.12
N LEU A 264 -5.60 -4.94 18.44
CA LEU A 264 -7.03 -5.02 18.17
C LEU A 264 -7.30 -4.99 16.66
N MET A 265 -6.62 -4.13 15.89
CA MET A 265 -6.75 -4.10 14.42
C MET A 265 -6.35 -5.42 13.76
N LEU A 266 -5.31 -6.08 14.25
CA LEU A 266 -4.90 -7.41 13.79
C LEU A 266 -5.97 -8.49 13.99
N VAL A 267 -6.86 -8.32 14.96
CA VAL A 267 -7.97 -9.27 15.22
C VAL A 267 -9.23 -8.84 14.48
N VAL A 268 -9.57 -7.56 14.55
CA VAL A 268 -10.81 -6.99 13.99
C VAL A 268 -10.81 -7.06 12.47
N LYS A 269 -9.72 -6.62 11.81
CA LYS A 269 -9.67 -6.56 10.35
C LYS A 269 -9.95 -7.91 9.68
N PRO A 270 -9.29 -9.02 10.08
CA PRO A 270 -9.58 -10.32 9.50
C PRO A 270 -11.03 -10.77 9.69
N VAL A 271 -11.61 -10.50 10.85
CA VAL A 271 -13.00 -10.86 11.16
C VAL A 271 -13.96 -10.07 10.27
N VAL A 272 -13.81 -8.76 10.21
CA VAL A 272 -14.67 -7.87 9.40
C VAL A 272 -14.55 -8.20 7.91
N PHE A 273 -13.33 -8.38 7.39
CA PHE A 273 -13.14 -8.79 5.99
C PHE A 273 -13.77 -10.14 5.69
N ARG A 274 -13.63 -11.13 6.59
CA ARG A 274 -14.26 -12.44 6.42
C ARG A 274 -15.78 -12.32 6.28
N PHE A 275 -16.44 -11.47 7.07
CA PHE A 275 -17.88 -11.25 6.96
C PHE A 275 -18.26 -10.46 5.70
N ALA A 276 -17.52 -9.40 5.39
CA ALA A 276 -17.81 -8.53 4.24
C ALA A 276 -17.58 -9.24 2.90
N LEU A 277 -16.59 -10.13 2.82
CA LEU A 277 -16.25 -10.89 1.62
C LEU A 277 -17.11 -12.13 1.39
N ARG A 278 -18.10 -12.44 2.25
CA ARG A 278 -18.94 -13.65 2.09
C ARG A 278 -19.63 -13.75 0.73
N LYS A 279 -19.98 -12.62 0.12
CA LYS A 279 -20.65 -12.57 -1.19
C LYS A 279 -19.69 -12.52 -2.39
N VAL A 280 -18.40 -12.25 -2.14
CA VAL A 280 -17.36 -12.05 -3.18
C VAL A 280 -16.37 -13.21 -3.20
N SER A 281 -16.12 -13.84 -2.05
CA SER A 281 -15.21 -14.97 -1.88
C SER A 281 -15.96 -16.29 -2.03
N GLU A 282 -15.41 -17.19 -2.84
CA GLU A 282 -16.04 -18.48 -3.15
C GLU A 282 -16.15 -19.42 -1.94
N THR A 283 -15.28 -19.27 -0.92
CA THR A 283 -15.31 -20.14 0.27
C THR A 283 -14.97 -19.42 1.57
N ASN A 284 -15.48 -19.91 2.70
CA ASN A 284 -15.21 -19.37 4.04
C ASN A 284 -13.71 -19.40 4.43
N ARG A 285 -12.94 -20.35 3.87
CA ARG A 285 -11.49 -20.43 4.08
C ARG A 285 -10.75 -19.29 3.38
N LEU A 286 -11.15 -18.97 2.14
CA LEU A 286 -10.56 -17.87 1.39
C LEU A 286 -10.90 -16.51 2.02
N GLY A 287 -12.11 -16.32 2.55
CA GLY A 287 -12.47 -15.10 3.28
C GLY A 287 -11.59 -14.83 4.51
N TRP A 288 -11.23 -15.89 5.26
CA TRP A 288 -10.27 -15.77 6.36
C TRP A 288 -8.86 -15.43 5.86
N GLU A 289 -8.37 -16.15 4.85
CA GLU A 289 -7.04 -15.90 4.28
C GLU A 289 -6.91 -14.46 3.78
N THR A 290 -7.88 -13.96 3.02
CA THR A 290 -7.93 -12.56 2.58
C THR A 290 -7.92 -11.60 3.76
N GLY A 291 -8.74 -11.86 4.78
CA GLY A 291 -8.82 -11.01 5.96
C GLY A 291 -7.52 -10.92 6.74
N PHE A 292 -6.80 -12.03 6.93
CA PHE A 292 -5.48 -12.01 7.58
C PHE A 292 -4.44 -11.28 6.75
N ARG A 293 -4.45 -11.46 5.42
CA ARG A 293 -3.53 -10.78 4.51
C ARG A 293 -3.79 -9.27 4.40
N LEU A 294 -5.01 -8.82 4.69
CA LEU A 294 -5.40 -7.40 4.78
C LEU A 294 -5.44 -6.87 6.23
N GLY A 295 -4.96 -7.65 7.21
CA GLY A 295 -5.18 -7.39 8.63
C GLY A 295 -4.35 -6.26 9.24
N GLN A 296 -3.33 -5.77 8.52
CA GLN A 296 -2.40 -4.75 8.99
C GLN A 296 -2.87 -3.32 8.66
N MET A 297 -2.28 -2.32 9.33
CA MET A 297 -2.35 -0.93 8.89
C MET A 297 -1.47 -0.72 7.64
N SER A 298 -1.33 0.50 7.12
CA SER A 298 -0.62 0.78 5.85
C SER A 298 0.46 1.85 6.00
N GLU A 299 1.37 1.96 5.02
CA GLU A 299 2.19 3.16 4.87
C GLU A 299 1.36 4.42 4.66
N PHE A 300 0.21 4.30 3.97
CA PHE A 300 -0.74 5.40 3.79
C PHE A 300 -1.30 5.90 5.12
N SER A 301 -1.39 5.03 6.14
CA SER A 301 -1.75 5.43 7.50
C SER A 301 -0.73 6.44 8.05
N LEU A 302 0.56 6.24 7.78
CA LEU A 302 1.63 7.15 8.22
C LEU A 302 1.63 8.46 7.43
N LEU A 303 1.44 8.36 6.11
CA LEU A 303 1.37 9.52 5.22
C LEU A 303 0.22 10.45 5.62
N ILE A 304 -0.97 9.91 5.85
CA ILE A 304 -2.16 10.70 6.23
C ILE A 304 -1.94 11.45 7.52
N VAL A 305 -1.36 10.81 8.53
CA VAL A 305 -1.12 11.42 9.83
C VAL A 305 0.02 12.45 9.74
N PHE A 306 1.03 12.21 8.91
CA PHE A 306 2.09 13.18 8.63
C PHE A 306 1.55 14.42 7.90
N VAL A 307 0.69 14.25 6.89
CA VAL A 307 0.05 15.38 6.18
C VAL A 307 -0.88 16.14 7.13
N ALA A 308 -1.66 15.44 7.96
CA ALA A 308 -2.48 16.06 8.98
C ALA A 308 -1.65 16.90 9.97
N LEU A 309 -0.47 16.42 10.36
CA LEU A 309 0.46 17.19 11.20
C LEU A 309 0.94 18.46 10.48
N GLN A 310 1.32 18.36 9.20
CA GLN A 310 1.76 19.52 8.42
C GLN A 310 0.64 20.55 8.21
N SER A 311 -0.60 20.08 8.08
CA SER A 311 -1.80 20.93 8.04
C SER A 311 -2.22 21.47 9.41
N ALA A 312 -1.43 21.24 10.46
CA ALA A 312 -1.70 21.65 11.84
C ALA A 312 -3.05 21.14 12.39
N LEU A 313 -3.52 19.99 11.91
CA LEU A 313 -4.80 19.38 12.33
C LEU A 313 -4.68 18.51 13.58
N ILE A 314 -3.48 18.02 13.90
CA ILE A 314 -3.21 17.07 14.99
C ILE A 314 -1.91 17.40 15.71
N GLU A 315 -1.74 16.80 16.88
CA GLU A 315 -0.49 16.85 17.63
C GLU A 315 0.55 15.82 17.15
N PRO A 316 1.86 16.06 17.37
CA PRO A 316 2.91 15.09 17.06
C PRO A 316 2.72 13.73 17.75
N THR A 317 2.14 13.72 18.95
CA THR A 317 1.84 12.51 19.74
C THR A 317 0.97 11.52 18.95
N THR A 318 0.03 12.02 18.16
CA THR A 318 -0.86 11.22 17.30
C THR A 318 -0.09 10.52 16.17
N VAL A 319 0.96 11.14 15.64
CA VAL A 319 1.85 10.56 14.62
C VAL A 319 2.57 9.35 15.20
N TYR A 320 3.21 9.51 16.35
CA TYR A 320 3.94 8.42 17.02
C TYR A 320 3.01 7.28 17.42
N PHE A 321 1.79 7.59 17.86
CA PHE A 321 0.77 6.61 18.23
C PHE A 321 0.38 5.73 17.03
N VAL A 322 0.06 6.34 15.88
CA VAL A 322 -0.26 5.60 14.65
C VAL A 322 0.96 4.86 14.10
N GLN A 323 2.15 5.45 14.19
CA GLN A 323 3.39 4.82 13.74
C GLN A 323 3.68 3.54 14.51
N LEU A 324 3.62 3.58 15.84
CA LEU A 324 3.84 2.40 16.67
C LEU A 324 2.76 1.35 16.44
N ALA A 325 1.48 1.73 16.37
CA ALA A 325 0.39 0.80 16.05
C ALA A 325 0.60 0.11 14.69
N THR A 326 1.04 0.87 13.68
CA THR A 326 1.35 0.36 12.35
C THR A 326 2.49 -0.65 12.40
N LEU A 327 3.59 -0.34 13.10
CA LEU A 327 4.72 -1.25 13.26
C LEU A 327 4.33 -2.55 13.99
N VAL A 328 3.51 -2.45 15.04
CA VAL A 328 2.95 -3.62 15.74
C VAL A 328 2.16 -4.48 14.76
N THR A 329 1.31 -3.87 13.92
CA THR A 329 0.55 -4.62 12.92
C THR A 329 1.45 -5.24 11.84
N PHE A 330 2.52 -4.57 11.43
CA PHE A 330 3.44 -5.09 10.41
C PHE A 330 4.15 -6.34 10.91
N ILE A 331 4.69 -6.28 12.13
CA ILE A 331 5.38 -7.41 12.77
C ILE A 331 4.37 -8.54 13.02
N GLY A 332 3.27 -8.25 13.72
CA GLY A 332 2.29 -9.25 14.11
C GLY A 332 1.60 -9.93 12.92
N SER A 333 1.21 -9.17 11.90
CA SER A 333 0.61 -9.72 10.68
C SER A 333 1.60 -10.60 9.91
N SER A 334 2.85 -10.15 9.72
CA SER A 334 3.85 -10.93 9.00
C SER A 334 4.10 -12.30 9.62
N TYR A 335 4.28 -12.37 10.94
CA TYR A 335 4.41 -13.65 11.64
C TYR A 335 3.12 -14.49 11.55
N SER A 336 1.95 -13.88 11.74
CA SER A 336 0.66 -14.58 11.65
C SER A 336 0.44 -15.21 10.26
N ILE A 337 0.73 -14.47 9.19
CA ILE A 337 0.58 -14.93 7.80
C ILE A 337 1.56 -16.06 7.51
N VAL A 338 2.85 -15.88 7.81
CA VAL A 338 3.91 -16.87 7.52
C VAL A 338 3.69 -18.19 8.27
N LEU A 339 3.15 -18.14 9.48
CA LEU A 339 2.92 -19.34 10.31
C LEU A 339 1.60 -20.07 9.99
N ARG A 340 0.60 -19.40 9.40
CA ARG A 340 -0.76 -19.96 9.21
C ARG A 340 -1.15 -20.20 7.76
N TYR A 341 -0.59 -19.45 6.82
CA TYR A 341 -1.00 -19.46 5.41
C TYR A 341 0.16 -19.81 4.48
N PRO A 342 -0.13 -20.27 3.25
CA PRO A 342 0.93 -20.54 2.29
C PRO A 342 1.65 -19.27 1.90
N THR A 343 2.98 -19.27 1.99
CA THR A 343 3.84 -18.15 1.62
C THR A 343 5.15 -18.65 0.99
N PRO A 344 5.84 -17.83 0.16
CA PRO A 344 7.16 -18.18 -0.41
C PRO A 344 8.23 -18.49 0.66
N ILE A 345 8.10 -17.85 1.82
CA ILE A 345 9.07 -17.87 2.92
C ILE A 345 8.58 -18.66 4.13
N ALA A 346 7.56 -19.51 3.97
CA ALA A 346 7.02 -20.28 5.09
C ALA A 346 8.07 -21.24 5.68
N VAL A 347 8.13 -21.30 7.01
CA VAL A 347 9.09 -22.14 7.74
C VAL A 347 8.73 -23.63 7.66
N SER A 348 7.45 -23.95 7.45
CA SER A 348 6.98 -25.33 7.29
C SER A 348 6.85 -25.70 5.82
N ASP A 349 7.39 -26.86 5.43
CA ASP A 349 7.27 -27.43 4.08
C ASP A 349 5.81 -27.62 3.63
N ARG A 350 4.86 -27.74 4.57
CA ARG A 350 3.42 -27.83 4.26
C ARG A 350 2.84 -26.51 3.73
N LEU A 351 3.42 -25.38 4.14
CA LEU A 351 2.96 -24.03 3.82
C LEU A 351 3.86 -23.35 2.79
N ARG A 352 5.08 -23.85 2.57
CA ARG A 352 6.00 -23.26 1.59
C ARG A 352 5.48 -23.49 0.17
N ARG A 353 5.24 -22.39 -0.56
CA ARG A 353 4.80 -22.40 -1.95
C ARG A 353 5.46 -21.24 -2.68
N ASP A 354 6.16 -21.54 -3.78
CA ASP A 354 6.74 -20.56 -4.70
C ASP A 354 5.93 -20.49 -6.00
#